data_AF-A0A3M1L864-F1
#
_entry.id   AF-A0A3M1L864-F1
#
_cell.length_a   1.000
_cell.length_b   1.000
_cell.length_c   1.000
_cell.angle_alpha   90.00
_cell.angle_beta   90.00
_cell.angle_gamma   90.00
#
_symmetry.space_group_name_H-M   'P 1'
#
loop_
_entity.id
_entity.type
_entity.pdbx_description
1 polymer ?
#
loop_
_entity_poly.entity_id
_entity_poly.type
_entity_poly.pdbx_seq_one_letter_code
_entity_poly.pdbx_strand_id
1 'polypeptide(L)'
;MRICILAYRFPPTIGGLQTYAYYTARILAEEGHEVSVVTETVEGTDAEWPPGLPCPFAIHRLPSLKPFVHGRGSLFACLGELRATLTALRPHVIHAHDPLSLLAANLAWTDVGTPLFFTFHWVFDAHEAGYARRDYGAGRLNRSETLGLERSLMRFIFSRCRYERLIAVGPPFLRWAESFGAPPDRVVYLPNGVDCTVFHPRSPDPMARAAWGLEAEDLVVLCPVRIVPRKGITDVTRALAALDDPRIKLLIVGSIRPREAAYAQEVRDLIVQLGLGERIRLVEGVSLDRMPALYGLSDLVVLPSYMEGLSIALLEA
;
A
#
# COMPACT_ATOMS: atom_id res chain seq x y z
N MET A 1 -9.87 16.87 17.60
CA MET A 1 -11.08 16.00 17.53
C MET A 1 -10.67 14.54 17.74
N ARG A 2 -11.59 13.65 18.15
CA ARG A 2 -11.42 12.19 18.04
C ARG A 2 -11.63 11.68 16.61
N ILE A 3 -10.60 11.09 16.00
CA ILE A 3 -10.62 10.61 14.61
C ILE A 3 -10.30 9.10 14.60
N CYS A 4 -11.19 8.30 14.02
CA CYS A 4 -10.96 6.88 13.81
C CYS A 4 -10.53 6.63 12.36
N ILE A 5 -9.31 6.12 12.17
CA ILE A 5 -8.84 5.62 10.88
C ILE A 5 -9.13 4.12 10.83
N LEU A 6 -9.93 3.70 9.86
CA LEU A 6 -10.26 2.29 9.64
C LEU A 6 -9.58 1.81 8.36
N ALA A 7 -8.60 0.93 8.52
CA ALA A 7 -7.84 0.36 7.41
C ALA A 7 -7.66 -1.12 7.67
N TYR A 8 -7.97 -1.98 6.69
CA TYR A 8 -7.82 -3.43 6.93
C TYR A 8 -6.37 -3.84 7.23
N ARG A 9 -5.39 -3.08 6.71
CA ARG A 9 -3.97 -3.29 6.99
C ARG A 9 -3.30 -1.99 7.38
N PHE A 10 -2.32 -2.14 8.26
CA PHE A 10 -1.50 -1.06 8.80
C PHE A 10 -0.10 -1.64 9.11
N PRO A 11 0.94 -0.81 9.37
CA PRO A 11 2.20 -1.30 9.91
C PRO A 11 2.03 -2.36 11.04
N PRO A 12 2.90 -3.38 11.09
CA PRO A 12 4.22 -3.48 10.44
C PRO A 12 4.24 -3.92 8.97
N THR A 13 3.09 -4.31 8.39
CA THR A 13 3.06 -4.57 6.95
C THR A 13 3.20 -3.26 6.19
N ILE A 14 4.24 -3.12 5.36
CA ILE A 14 4.50 -1.90 4.58
C ILE A 14 4.04 -2.06 3.12
N GLY A 15 3.46 -0.99 2.59
CA GLY A 15 2.95 -0.84 1.22
C GLY A 15 2.25 0.52 1.07
N GLY A 16 1.85 0.89 -0.15
CA GLY A 16 1.32 2.24 -0.41
C GLY A 16 0.14 2.66 0.47
N LEU A 17 -0.86 1.78 0.64
CA LEU A 17 -2.01 2.04 1.52
C LEU A 17 -1.56 2.22 2.97
N GLN A 18 -0.68 1.33 3.47
CA GLN A 18 -0.23 1.33 4.86
C GLN A 18 0.62 2.57 5.16
N THR A 19 1.51 2.95 4.24
CA THR A 19 2.30 4.18 4.32
C THR A 19 1.39 5.41 4.33
N TYR A 20 0.40 5.48 3.43
CA TYR A 20 -0.55 6.60 3.41
C TYR A 20 -1.36 6.71 4.71
N ALA A 21 -1.94 5.60 5.17
CA ALA A 21 -2.72 5.56 6.40
C ALA A 21 -1.86 5.94 7.61
N TYR A 22 -0.60 5.50 7.64
CA TYR A 22 0.37 5.85 8.68
C TYR A 22 0.63 7.37 8.73
N TYR A 23 1.00 7.98 7.60
CA TYR A 23 1.25 9.41 7.56
C TYR A 23 -0.01 10.23 7.86
N THR A 24 -1.17 9.79 7.39
CA THR A 24 -2.46 10.41 7.73
C THR A 24 -2.69 10.38 9.24
N ALA A 25 -2.50 9.23 9.89
CA ALA A 25 -2.66 9.07 11.33
C ALA A 25 -1.68 9.94 12.12
N ARG A 26 -0.40 9.92 11.72
CA ARG A 26 0.68 10.67 12.37
C ARG A 26 0.43 12.17 12.30
N ILE A 27 0.21 12.70 11.09
CA ILE A 27 0.06 14.14 10.87
C ILE A 27 -1.19 14.67 11.60
N LEU A 28 -2.32 13.95 11.54
CA LEU A 28 -3.52 14.37 12.28
C LEU A 28 -3.29 14.37 13.80
N ALA A 29 -2.51 13.43 14.33
CA ALA A 29 -2.17 13.41 15.75
C ALA A 29 -1.23 14.56 16.13
N GLU A 30 -0.24 14.88 15.28
CA GLU A 30 0.68 16.01 15.46
C GLU A 30 -0.05 17.37 15.39
N GLU A 31 -1.12 17.47 14.60
CA GLU A 31 -2.06 18.61 14.57
C GLU A 31 -3.00 18.67 15.80
N GLY A 32 -2.75 17.85 16.83
CA GLY A 32 -3.47 17.87 18.10
C GLY A 32 -4.81 17.14 18.10
N HIS A 33 -5.04 16.21 17.16
CA HIS A 33 -6.21 15.34 17.19
C HIS A 33 -5.95 14.05 17.98
N GLU A 34 -7.00 13.52 18.62
CA GLU A 34 -6.96 12.21 19.27
C GLU A 34 -7.24 11.15 18.20
N VAL A 35 -6.19 10.51 17.71
CA VAL A 35 -6.27 9.56 16.59
C VAL A 35 -6.24 8.13 17.10
N SER A 36 -7.16 7.30 16.59
CA SER A 36 -7.19 5.87 16.81
C SER A 36 -7.24 5.14 15.47
N VAL A 37 -6.36 4.17 15.27
CA VAL A 37 -6.32 3.32 14.09
C VAL A 37 -6.94 1.98 14.43
N VAL A 38 -7.97 1.57 13.68
CA VAL A 38 -8.58 0.24 13.76
C VAL A 38 -8.13 -0.56 12.55
N THR A 39 -7.49 -1.71 12.78
CA THR A 39 -6.84 -2.52 11.73
C THR A 39 -6.91 -4.01 12.02
N GLU A 40 -6.51 -4.86 11.06
CA GLU A 40 -6.44 -6.31 11.28
C GLU A 40 -5.33 -6.70 12.28
N THR A 41 -5.55 -7.85 12.91
CA THR A 41 -4.52 -8.63 13.62
C THR A 41 -3.66 -9.37 12.59
N VAL A 42 -2.34 -9.24 12.71
CA VAL A 42 -1.35 -9.90 11.87
C VAL A 42 -0.58 -10.91 12.72
N GLU A 43 -1.01 -12.19 12.63
CA GLU A 43 -0.38 -13.33 13.29
C GLU A 43 1.16 -13.26 13.26
N GLY A 44 1.78 -13.32 14.42
CA GLY A 44 3.23 -13.32 14.59
C GLY A 44 3.92 -11.94 14.54
N THR A 45 3.21 -10.84 14.26
CA THR A 45 3.81 -9.49 14.17
C THR A 45 3.04 -8.39 14.91
N ASP A 46 1.96 -8.72 15.62
CA ASP A 46 1.16 -7.75 16.37
C ASP A 46 1.96 -6.99 17.45
N ALA A 47 3.12 -7.52 17.85
CA ALA A 47 4.03 -6.93 18.84
C ALA A 47 5.19 -6.09 18.25
N GLU A 48 5.43 -6.14 16.93
CA GLU A 48 6.56 -5.44 16.32
C GLU A 48 6.09 -4.18 15.60
N TRP A 49 6.26 -3.03 16.25
CA TRP A 49 6.17 -1.75 15.59
C TRP A 49 7.47 -1.50 14.79
N PRO A 50 7.40 -0.99 13.54
CA PRO A 50 8.63 -0.76 12.78
C PRO A 50 9.57 0.19 13.54
N PRO A 51 10.85 -0.19 13.73
CA PRO A 51 11.81 0.64 14.43
C PRO A 51 11.89 2.05 13.82
N GLY A 52 12.02 3.06 14.67
CA GLY A 52 12.20 4.46 14.24
C GLY A 52 10.94 5.19 13.76
N LEU A 53 9.79 4.53 13.62
CA LEU A 53 8.54 5.22 13.29
C LEU A 53 7.87 5.81 14.54
N PRO A 54 7.54 7.12 14.57
CA PRO A 54 6.68 7.67 15.61
C PRO A 54 5.28 7.04 15.61
N CYS A 55 4.71 6.79 16.79
CA CYS A 55 3.33 6.31 16.95
C CYS A 55 2.55 7.22 17.91
N PRO A 56 2.25 8.48 17.55
CA PRO A 56 1.52 9.43 18.41
C PRO A 56 0.00 9.15 18.50
N PHE A 57 -0.45 7.95 18.15
CA PHE A 57 -1.85 7.55 18.06
C PHE A 57 -2.06 6.14 18.61
N ALA A 58 -3.31 5.81 18.95
CA ALA A 58 -3.66 4.48 19.46
C ALA A 58 -3.93 3.48 18.31
N ILE A 59 -3.63 2.20 18.51
CA ILE A 59 -3.90 1.13 17.55
C ILE A 59 -4.79 0.06 18.19
N HIS A 60 -5.87 -0.29 17.51
CA HIS A 60 -6.84 -1.31 17.90
C HIS A 60 -6.86 -2.40 16.83
N ARG A 61 -6.33 -3.57 17.15
CA ARG A 61 -6.27 -4.72 16.23
C ARG A 61 -7.48 -5.62 16.43
N LEU A 62 -8.21 -5.88 15.35
CA LEU A 62 -9.41 -6.72 15.34
C LEU A 62 -9.11 -8.09 14.73
N PRO A 63 -9.15 -9.18 15.52
CA PRO A 63 -8.92 -10.54 15.03
C PRO A 63 -9.90 -10.95 13.91
N SER A 64 -11.15 -10.48 14.00
CA SER A 64 -12.18 -10.84 13.02
C SER A 64 -12.08 -10.07 11.69
N LEU A 65 -11.27 -9.00 11.60
CA LEU A 65 -11.20 -8.16 10.40
C LEU A 65 -10.44 -8.83 9.25
N LYS A 66 -9.27 -9.47 9.52
CA LYS A 66 -8.50 -10.19 8.49
C LYS A 66 -9.31 -11.32 7.85
N PRO A 67 -9.92 -12.25 8.62
CA PRO A 67 -10.70 -13.33 8.04
C PRO A 67 -11.91 -12.81 7.26
N PHE A 68 -12.58 -11.75 7.73
CA PHE A 68 -13.69 -11.12 7.00
C PHE A 68 -13.24 -10.60 5.63
N VAL A 69 -12.15 -9.83 5.59
CA VAL A 69 -11.59 -9.29 4.35
C VAL A 69 -11.23 -10.40 3.37
N HIS A 70 -10.65 -11.51 3.85
CA HIS A 70 -10.25 -12.63 3.00
C HIS A 70 -11.38 -13.67 2.76
N GLY A 71 -12.63 -13.37 3.15
CA GLY A 71 -13.78 -14.27 2.94
C GLY A 71 -13.74 -15.58 3.72
N ARG A 72 -12.93 -15.66 4.79
CA ARG A 72 -12.76 -16.84 5.66
C ARG A 72 -13.33 -16.65 7.07
N GLY A 73 -13.86 -15.45 7.35
CA GLY A 73 -14.30 -15.02 8.67
C GLY A 73 -15.79 -14.85 8.82
N SER A 74 -16.24 -14.72 10.07
CA SER A 74 -17.61 -14.33 10.40
C SER A 74 -17.78 -12.83 10.25
N LEU A 75 -18.63 -12.40 9.31
CA LEU A 75 -19.07 -11.01 9.18
C LEU A 75 -19.64 -10.50 10.51
N PHE A 76 -20.48 -11.28 11.19
CA PHE A 76 -21.10 -10.88 12.45
C PHE A 76 -20.09 -10.63 13.57
N ALA A 77 -19.04 -11.47 13.67
CA ALA A 77 -17.98 -11.26 14.66
C ALA A 77 -17.21 -9.97 14.36
N CYS A 78 -16.82 -9.75 13.10
CA CYS A 78 -16.15 -8.52 12.68
C CYS A 78 -16.98 -7.27 12.96
N LEU A 79 -18.28 -7.29 12.63
CA LEU A 79 -19.17 -6.16 12.88
C LEU A 79 -19.39 -5.91 14.38
N GLY A 80 -19.48 -6.98 15.18
CA GLY A 80 -19.61 -6.90 16.64
C GLY A 80 -18.38 -6.27 17.30
N GLU A 81 -17.18 -6.76 16.96
CA GLU A 81 -15.91 -6.19 17.41
C GLU A 81 -15.76 -4.73 17.00
N LEU A 82 -15.97 -4.42 15.71
CA LEU A 82 -15.85 -3.06 15.20
C LEU A 82 -16.84 -2.12 15.89
N ARG A 83 -18.09 -2.54 16.08
CA ARG A 83 -19.11 -1.74 16.78
C ARG A 83 -18.70 -1.47 18.23
N ALA A 84 -18.20 -2.48 18.95
CA ALA A 84 -17.74 -2.31 20.32
C ALA A 84 -16.57 -1.31 20.41
N THR A 85 -15.58 -1.45 19.51
CA THR A 85 -14.45 -0.53 19.43
C THR A 85 -14.90 0.90 19.11
N LEU A 86 -15.73 1.11 18.08
CA LEU A 86 -16.22 2.44 17.73
C LEU A 86 -17.07 3.06 18.86
N THR A 87 -17.84 2.24 19.60
CA THR A 87 -18.62 2.69 20.75
C THR A 87 -17.72 3.18 21.89
N ALA A 88 -16.62 2.48 22.15
CA ALA A 88 -15.63 2.91 23.15
C ALA A 88 -14.90 4.19 22.73
N LEU A 89 -14.54 4.31 21.45
CA LEU A 89 -13.81 5.47 20.91
C LEU A 89 -14.67 6.73 20.77
N ARG A 90 -15.99 6.58 20.52
CA ARG A 90 -16.92 7.69 20.23
C ARG A 90 -16.33 8.69 19.23
N PRO A 91 -15.90 8.26 18.02
CA PRO A 91 -15.21 9.11 17.09
C PRO A 91 -16.10 10.27 16.62
N HIS A 92 -15.53 11.45 16.40
CA HIS A 92 -16.22 12.53 15.69
C HIS A 92 -16.12 12.36 14.18
N VAL A 93 -15.13 11.60 13.70
CA VAL A 93 -14.89 11.33 12.28
C VAL A 93 -14.42 9.89 12.12
N ILE A 94 -14.93 9.18 11.11
CA ILE A 94 -14.40 7.88 10.66
C ILE A 94 -13.81 8.06 9.27
N HIS A 95 -12.58 7.61 9.05
CA HIS A 95 -11.91 7.63 7.76
C HIS A 95 -11.57 6.20 7.35
N ALA A 96 -12.31 5.65 6.37
CA ALA A 96 -12.08 4.33 5.82
C ALA A 96 -11.06 4.37 4.67
N HIS A 97 -10.07 3.48 4.67
CA HIS A 97 -8.99 3.43 3.67
C HIS A 97 -9.14 2.27 2.65
N ASP A 98 -10.27 1.58 2.63
CA ASP A 98 -10.58 0.60 1.59
C ASP A 98 -12.10 0.34 1.50
N PRO A 99 -12.61 -0.21 0.39
CA PRO A 99 -14.05 -0.42 0.21
C PRO A 99 -14.68 -1.34 1.26
N LEU A 100 -13.95 -2.35 1.74
CA LEU A 100 -14.48 -3.30 2.73
C LEU A 100 -14.52 -2.67 4.13
N SER A 101 -13.53 -1.83 4.47
CA SER A 101 -13.56 -0.98 5.66
C SER A 101 -14.73 0.01 5.62
N LEU A 102 -15.00 0.63 4.47
CA LEU A 102 -16.17 1.51 4.29
C LEU A 102 -17.48 0.74 4.51
N LEU A 103 -17.60 -0.46 3.93
CA LEU A 103 -18.76 -1.32 4.11
C LEU A 103 -18.91 -1.74 5.58
N ALA A 104 -17.83 -2.17 6.23
CA ALA A 104 -17.84 -2.58 7.63
C ALA A 104 -18.25 -1.43 8.54
N ALA A 105 -17.74 -0.20 8.32
CA ALA A 105 -18.16 0.98 9.06
C ALA A 105 -19.65 1.29 8.87
N ASN A 106 -20.17 1.18 7.64
CA ASN A 106 -21.59 1.40 7.35
C ASN A 106 -22.52 0.36 8.01
N LEU A 107 -22.05 -0.87 8.17
CA LEU A 107 -22.82 -1.95 8.79
C LEU A 107 -22.70 -1.96 10.32
N ALA A 108 -21.53 -1.59 10.87
CA ALA A 108 -21.26 -1.64 12.31
C ALA A 108 -21.65 -0.36 13.06
N TRP A 109 -21.60 0.81 12.39
CA TRP A 109 -21.80 2.11 13.01
C TRP A 109 -23.10 2.77 12.56
N THR A 110 -24.12 2.69 13.41
CA THR A 110 -25.48 3.18 13.11
C THR A 110 -25.68 4.66 13.42
N ASP A 111 -24.72 5.33 14.08
CA ASP A 111 -24.81 6.77 14.29
C ASP A 111 -24.55 7.51 12.97
N VAL A 112 -25.65 8.01 12.39
CA VAL A 112 -25.66 8.76 11.13
C VAL A 112 -25.05 10.16 11.25
N GLY A 113 -24.90 10.68 12.48
CA GLY A 113 -24.31 12.00 12.74
C GLY A 113 -22.79 12.01 12.65
N THR A 114 -22.12 10.87 12.78
CA THR A 114 -20.67 10.76 12.64
C THR A 114 -20.29 10.85 11.14
N PRO A 115 -19.61 11.92 10.66
CA PRO A 115 -19.14 12.00 9.27
C PRO A 115 -18.15 10.89 8.93
N LEU A 116 -18.28 10.35 7.72
CA LEU A 116 -17.48 9.25 7.23
C LEU A 116 -16.75 9.65 5.94
N PHE A 117 -15.43 9.55 5.92
CA PHE A 117 -14.59 9.79 4.75
C PHE A 117 -14.07 8.46 4.19
N PHE A 118 -13.89 8.40 2.87
CA PHE A 118 -13.44 7.20 2.18
C PHE A 118 -12.25 7.54 1.28
N THR A 119 -11.10 6.89 1.47
CA THR A 119 -10.00 6.91 0.50
C THR A 119 -9.86 5.53 -0.12
N PHE A 120 -9.85 5.49 -1.46
CA PHE A 120 -9.64 4.26 -2.21
C PHE A 120 -8.20 4.19 -2.71
N HIS A 121 -7.47 3.13 -2.32
CA HIS A 121 -6.03 2.95 -2.62
C HIS A 121 -5.73 1.83 -3.63
N TRP A 122 -6.74 1.06 -4.03
CA TRP A 122 -6.52 -0.12 -4.87
C TRP A 122 -6.69 0.20 -6.35
N VAL A 123 -5.90 -0.47 -7.17
CA VAL A 123 -6.09 -0.47 -8.62
C VAL A 123 -7.11 -1.56 -8.95
N PHE A 124 -8.24 -1.17 -9.54
CA PHE A 124 -9.21 -2.14 -10.02
C PHE A 124 -8.93 -2.50 -11.48
N ASP A 125 -8.54 -3.75 -11.73
CA ASP A 125 -8.33 -4.27 -13.08
C ASP A 125 -8.66 -5.77 -13.19
N ALA A 126 -9.10 -6.17 -14.39
CA ALA A 126 -9.32 -7.55 -14.78
C ALA A 126 -8.04 -8.40 -14.76
N HIS A 127 -6.85 -7.82 -14.96
CA HIS A 127 -5.57 -8.52 -14.74
C HIS A 127 -5.27 -8.75 -13.26
N GLU A 128 -5.57 -7.79 -12.38
CA GLU A 128 -5.46 -7.93 -10.92
C GLU A 128 -6.39 -9.02 -10.38
N ALA A 129 -7.60 -9.20 -10.92
CA ALA A 129 -8.47 -10.31 -10.50
C ALA A 129 -7.91 -11.71 -10.80
N GLY A 130 -6.97 -11.83 -11.75
CA GLY A 130 -6.18 -13.04 -11.96
C GLY A 130 -5.23 -13.34 -10.79
N TYR A 131 -4.69 -12.30 -10.15
CA TYR A 131 -3.86 -12.38 -8.95
C TYR A 131 -4.70 -12.44 -7.67
N ALA A 132 -5.80 -11.69 -7.58
CA ALA A 132 -6.77 -11.71 -6.48
C ALA A 132 -7.46 -13.09 -6.33
N ARG A 133 -7.64 -13.82 -7.44
CA ARG A 133 -8.08 -15.23 -7.42
C ARG A 133 -7.22 -16.13 -6.53
N ARG A 134 -5.90 -15.89 -6.47
CA ARG A 134 -4.99 -16.60 -5.55
C ARG A 134 -5.09 -16.07 -4.12
N ASP A 135 -5.35 -14.78 -3.95
CA ASP A 135 -5.38 -14.11 -2.64
C ASP A 135 -6.68 -14.36 -1.84
N TYR A 136 -7.81 -14.58 -2.51
CA TYR A 136 -9.12 -14.71 -1.86
C TYR A 136 -9.69 -16.13 -1.83
N GLY A 137 -8.93 -17.15 -2.27
CA GLY A 137 -9.37 -18.54 -2.17
C GLY A 137 -10.70 -18.82 -2.87
N ALA A 138 -10.95 -18.16 -4.00
CA ALA A 138 -12.16 -18.38 -4.79
C ALA A 138 -12.11 -19.77 -5.44
N GLY A 139 -12.62 -20.77 -4.72
CA GLY A 139 -12.95 -22.07 -5.28
C GLY A 139 -14.08 -21.97 -6.31
N ARG A 140 -14.05 -22.92 -7.27
CA ARG A 140 -15.10 -23.30 -8.25
C ARG A 140 -15.65 -22.26 -9.25
N LEU A 141 -15.61 -20.95 -9.01
CA LEU A 141 -16.13 -19.95 -9.96
C LEU A 141 -15.12 -19.59 -11.05
N ASN A 142 -15.60 -19.31 -12.28
CA ASN A 142 -14.75 -18.87 -13.39
C ASN A 142 -14.33 -17.39 -13.26
N ARG A 143 -13.33 -16.93 -14.05
CA ARG A 143 -12.69 -15.60 -13.86
C ARG A 143 -13.68 -14.45 -14.05
N SER A 144 -14.60 -14.61 -15.00
CA SER A 144 -15.65 -13.63 -15.30
C SER A 144 -16.69 -13.50 -14.18
N GLU A 145 -17.04 -14.60 -13.52
CA GLU A 145 -18.03 -14.60 -12.43
C GLU A 145 -17.48 -13.89 -11.19
N THR A 146 -16.24 -14.18 -10.79
CA THR A 146 -15.59 -13.49 -9.66
C THR A 146 -15.48 -11.99 -9.94
N LEU A 147 -15.06 -11.62 -11.15
CA LEU A 147 -14.98 -10.22 -11.58
C LEU A 147 -16.33 -9.51 -11.58
N GLY A 148 -17.39 -10.18 -12.02
CA GLY A 148 -18.75 -9.65 -12.00
C GLY A 148 -19.24 -9.39 -10.58
N LEU A 149 -18.96 -10.30 -9.65
CA LEU A 149 -19.34 -10.15 -8.25
C LEU A 149 -18.55 -9.04 -7.56
N GLU A 150 -17.22 -8.99 -7.73
CA GLU A 150 -16.38 -7.90 -7.21
C GLU A 150 -16.83 -6.55 -7.73
N ARG A 151 -17.10 -6.43 -9.04
CA ARG A 151 -17.59 -5.20 -9.64
C ARG A 151 -18.96 -4.80 -9.09
N SER A 152 -19.85 -5.76 -8.86
CA SER A 152 -21.16 -5.52 -8.27
C SER A 152 -21.06 -5.05 -6.82
N LEU A 153 -20.16 -5.65 -6.04
CA LEU A 153 -19.86 -5.25 -4.67
C LEU A 153 -19.26 -3.84 -4.62
N MET A 154 -18.27 -3.53 -5.47
CA MET A 154 -17.71 -2.19 -5.55
C MET A 154 -18.77 -1.16 -5.97
N ARG A 155 -19.61 -1.48 -6.95
CA ARG A 155 -20.73 -0.62 -7.35
C ARG A 155 -21.70 -0.39 -6.18
N PHE A 156 -22.02 -1.44 -5.42
CA PHE A 156 -22.85 -1.29 -4.23
C PHE A 156 -22.19 -0.38 -3.19
N ILE A 157 -20.92 -0.60 -2.87
CA ILE A 157 -20.19 0.19 -1.87
C ILE A 157 -20.12 1.66 -2.28
N PHE A 158 -19.69 1.95 -3.51
CA PHE A 158 -19.49 3.32 -3.98
C PHE A 158 -20.82 4.06 -4.17
N SER A 159 -21.89 3.39 -4.60
CA SER A 159 -23.18 4.05 -4.86
C SER A 159 -24.14 4.06 -3.68
N ARG A 160 -24.03 3.12 -2.72
CA ARG A 160 -25.03 2.93 -1.65
C ARG A 160 -24.48 3.14 -0.23
N CYS A 161 -23.18 2.97 0.02
CA CYS A 161 -22.65 3.25 1.34
C CYS A 161 -22.68 4.76 1.63
N ARG A 162 -22.89 5.10 2.90
CA ARG A 162 -22.81 6.46 3.43
C ARG A 162 -21.33 6.85 3.56
N TYR A 163 -21.00 7.99 2.96
CA TYR A 163 -19.76 8.73 3.15
C TYR A 163 -20.00 10.17 2.70
N GLU A 164 -19.34 11.12 3.37
CA GLU A 164 -19.39 12.55 3.07
C GLU A 164 -18.55 12.86 1.83
N ARG A 165 -17.33 12.32 1.79
CA ARG A 165 -16.39 12.50 0.67
C ARG A 165 -15.62 11.23 0.38
N LEU A 166 -15.42 10.99 -0.91
CA LEU A 166 -14.49 10.01 -1.47
C LEU A 166 -13.25 10.76 -1.95
N ILE A 167 -12.10 10.45 -1.36
CA ILE A 167 -10.80 10.99 -1.71
C ILE A 167 -10.19 10.11 -2.81
N ALA A 168 -10.08 10.68 -4.00
CA ALA A 168 -9.37 10.10 -5.13
C ALA A 168 -7.91 10.58 -5.12
N VAL A 169 -7.00 9.64 -4.87
CA VAL A 169 -5.55 9.95 -4.69
C VAL A 169 -4.79 10.08 -6.01
N GLY A 170 -5.44 9.90 -7.15
CA GLY A 170 -4.81 9.97 -8.47
C GLY A 170 -5.85 10.03 -9.59
N PRO A 171 -5.48 10.49 -10.81
CA PRO A 171 -6.41 10.56 -11.94
C PRO A 171 -7.15 9.25 -12.28
N PRO A 172 -6.52 8.05 -12.21
CA PRO A 172 -7.24 6.79 -12.42
C PRO A 172 -8.39 6.55 -11.43
N PHE A 173 -8.25 7.01 -10.18
CA PHE A 173 -9.24 6.81 -9.13
C PHE A 173 -10.52 7.61 -9.37
N LEU A 174 -10.44 8.77 -10.03
CA LEU A 174 -11.61 9.53 -10.45
C LEU A 174 -12.47 8.71 -11.41
N ARG A 175 -11.83 8.10 -12.43
CA ARG A 175 -12.52 7.24 -13.41
C ARG A 175 -13.10 5.99 -12.76
N TRP A 176 -12.39 5.38 -11.82
CA TRP A 176 -12.92 4.22 -11.10
C TRP A 176 -14.12 4.59 -10.22
N ALA A 177 -14.02 5.68 -9.45
CA ALA A 177 -15.12 6.17 -8.64
C ALA A 177 -16.38 6.41 -9.49
N GLU A 178 -16.23 7.08 -10.63
CA GLU A 178 -17.31 7.26 -11.60
C GLU A 178 -17.84 5.91 -12.12
N SER A 179 -16.97 4.99 -12.53
CA SER A 179 -17.37 3.69 -13.09
C SER A 179 -18.11 2.79 -12.10
N PHE A 180 -17.87 2.97 -10.79
CA PHE A 180 -18.59 2.29 -9.71
C PHE A 180 -19.83 3.07 -9.23
N GLY A 181 -20.09 4.25 -9.78
CA GLY A 181 -21.27 5.05 -9.47
C GLY A 181 -21.17 5.84 -8.17
N ALA A 182 -19.97 6.30 -7.79
CA ALA A 182 -19.83 7.29 -6.73
C ALA A 182 -20.55 8.60 -7.12
N PRO A 183 -21.32 9.23 -6.22
CA PRO A 183 -21.94 10.52 -6.49
C PRO A 183 -20.86 11.59 -6.78
N PRO A 184 -20.92 12.30 -7.92
CA PRO A 184 -19.87 13.23 -8.33
C PRO A 184 -19.58 14.35 -7.30
N ASP A 185 -20.62 14.82 -6.60
CA ASP A 185 -20.55 15.85 -5.56
C ASP A 185 -19.79 15.39 -4.30
N ARG A 186 -19.60 14.08 -4.13
CA ARG A 186 -18.84 13.49 -3.03
C ARG A 186 -17.39 13.19 -3.40
N VAL A 187 -17.03 13.16 -4.68
CA VAL A 187 -15.68 12.81 -5.11
C VAL A 187 -14.80 14.06 -5.07
N VAL A 188 -13.69 13.97 -4.33
CA VAL A 188 -12.67 15.02 -4.26
C VAL A 188 -11.33 14.47 -4.73
N TYR A 189 -10.64 15.23 -5.57
CA TYR A 189 -9.28 14.93 -5.96
C TYR A 189 -8.31 15.51 -4.93
N LEU A 190 -7.64 14.62 -4.18
CA LEU A 190 -6.61 15.00 -3.22
C LEU A 190 -5.48 13.97 -3.38
N PRO A 191 -4.42 14.30 -4.14
CA PRO A 191 -3.33 13.36 -4.39
C PRO A 191 -2.55 13.04 -3.12
N ASN A 192 -1.86 11.89 -3.14
CA ASN A 192 -0.88 11.57 -2.12
C ASN A 192 0.20 12.65 -2.05
N GLY A 193 0.60 13.00 -0.84
CA GLY A 193 1.77 13.84 -0.58
C GLY A 193 2.98 12.99 -0.19
N VAL A 194 4.13 13.65 -0.14
CA VAL A 194 5.38 13.15 0.41
C VAL A 194 5.87 14.12 1.49
N ASP A 195 6.53 13.59 2.52
CA ASP A 195 7.14 14.43 3.55
C ASP A 195 8.44 15.05 3.01
N CYS A 196 8.36 16.30 2.56
CA CYS A 196 9.49 17.03 1.98
C CYS A 196 10.61 17.34 2.99
N THR A 197 10.38 17.15 4.30
CA THR A 197 11.46 17.27 5.30
C THR A 197 12.34 16.02 5.34
N VAL A 198 11.78 14.89 4.94
CA VAL A 198 12.44 13.58 4.90
C VAL A 198 12.97 13.28 3.49
N PHE A 199 12.14 13.47 2.48
CA PHE A 199 12.45 13.27 1.07
C PHE A 199 12.66 14.63 0.40
N HIS A 200 13.91 14.96 0.15
CA HIS A 200 14.31 16.17 -0.55
C HIS A 200 15.57 15.87 -1.36
N PRO A 201 15.88 16.65 -2.40
CA PRO A 201 17.11 16.46 -3.16
C PRO A 201 18.34 16.42 -2.24
N ARG A 202 19.19 15.42 -2.45
CA ARG A 202 20.45 15.21 -1.74
C ARG A 202 21.54 14.98 -2.78
N SER A 203 22.74 15.49 -2.51
CA SER A 203 23.91 15.07 -3.27
C SER A 203 24.26 13.63 -2.87
N PRO A 204 24.64 12.75 -3.81
CA PRO A 204 25.12 11.42 -3.49
C PRO A 204 26.30 11.51 -2.52
N ASP A 205 26.16 10.88 -1.35
CA ASP A 205 27.23 10.77 -0.37
C ASP A 205 28.23 9.69 -0.80
N PRO A 206 29.49 10.02 -1.09
CA PRO A 206 30.50 9.04 -1.49
C PRO A 206 30.72 7.94 -0.43
N MET A 207 30.61 8.28 0.86
CA MET A 207 30.74 7.29 1.94
C MET A 207 29.56 6.32 1.94
N ALA A 208 28.35 6.81 1.68
CA ALA A 208 27.16 5.96 1.53
C ALA A 208 27.29 5.04 0.31
N ARG A 209 27.75 5.55 -0.84
CA ARG A 209 28.01 4.72 -2.03
C ARG A 209 29.05 3.63 -1.76
N ALA A 210 30.18 3.99 -1.14
CA ALA A 210 31.22 3.03 -0.79
C ALA A 210 30.74 1.96 0.19
N ALA A 211 29.86 2.30 1.16
CA ALA A 211 29.25 1.32 2.07
C ALA A 211 28.35 0.30 1.35
N TRP A 212 27.85 0.67 0.16
CA TRP A 212 27.14 -0.22 -0.76
C TRP A 212 28.07 -0.86 -1.80
N GLY A 213 29.40 -0.70 -1.72
CA GLY A 213 30.34 -1.21 -2.72
C GLY A 213 30.03 -0.69 -4.12
N LEU A 214 29.65 0.58 -4.21
CA LEU A 214 29.43 1.33 -5.44
C LEU A 214 30.60 2.29 -5.65
N GLU A 215 31.12 2.34 -6.86
CA GLU A 215 32.21 3.22 -7.24
C GLU A 215 31.69 4.63 -7.59
N ALA A 216 32.58 5.61 -7.69
CA ALA A 216 32.20 7.00 -7.98
C ALA A 216 31.56 7.14 -9.39
N GLU A 217 32.02 6.33 -10.34
CA GLU A 217 31.59 6.33 -11.74
C GLU A 217 30.35 5.46 -12.01
N ASP A 218 29.88 4.71 -11.02
CA ASP A 218 28.68 3.89 -11.15
C ASP A 218 27.44 4.77 -11.33
N LEU A 219 26.58 4.37 -12.28
CA LEU A 219 25.25 4.93 -12.46
C LEU A 219 24.25 4.05 -11.71
N VAL A 220 23.73 4.55 -10.60
CA VAL A 220 22.89 3.79 -9.67
C VAL A 220 21.42 4.03 -9.98
N VAL A 221 20.71 2.97 -10.36
CA VAL A 221 19.28 2.94 -10.63
C VAL A 221 18.56 2.28 -9.46
N LEU A 222 17.65 3.00 -8.81
CA LEU A 222 16.79 2.48 -7.74
C LEU A 222 15.44 2.02 -8.30
N CYS A 223 15.02 0.81 -7.93
CA CYS A 223 13.70 0.27 -8.19
C CYS A 223 13.01 -0.05 -6.85
N PRO A 224 12.32 0.95 -6.24
CA PRO A 224 11.73 0.84 -4.90
C PRO A 224 10.33 0.20 -4.99
N VAL A 225 10.28 -1.13 -5.16
CA VAL A 225 9.03 -1.87 -5.38
C VAL A 225 8.93 -3.12 -4.51
N ARG A 226 7.71 -3.45 -4.08
CA ARG A 226 7.42 -4.81 -3.56
C ARG A 226 7.79 -5.84 -4.63
N ILE A 227 8.40 -6.95 -4.24
CA ILE A 227 8.84 -7.98 -5.18
C ILE A 227 7.65 -8.86 -5.58
N VAL A 228 6.87 -8.38 -6.55
CA VAL A 228 5.67 -9.05 -7.07
C VAL A 228 5.58 -8.89 -8.59
N PRO A 229 4.97 -9.84 -9.32
CA PRO A 229 4.97 -9.86 -10.79
C PRO A 229 4.52 -8.57 -11.47
N ARG A 230 3.49 -7.91 -10.93
CA ARG A 230 2.92 -6.68 -11.53
C ARG A 230 3.85 -5.47 -11.50
N LYS A 231 4.96 -5.56 -10.77
CA LYS A 231 5.95 -4.47 -10.65
C LYS A 231 7.00 -4.52 -11.76
N GLY A 232 6.88 -5.43 -12.74
CA GLY A 232 7.71 -5.45 -13.94
C GLY A 232 9.20 -5.69 -13.67
N ILE A 233 9.53 -6.39 -12.58
CA ILE A 233 10.92 -6.58 -12.16
C ILE A 233 11.71 -7.41 -13.18
N THR A 234 11.08 -8.42 -13.76
CA THR A 234 11.68 -9.23 -14.82
C THR A 234 11.97 -8.41 -16.09
N ASP A 235 11.16 -7.39 -16.38
CA ASP A 235 11.34 -6.53 -17.55
C ASP A 235 12.47 -5.52 -17.35
N VAL A 236 12.58 -4.89 -16.18
CA VAL A 236 13.73 -4.01 -15.90
C VAL A 236 15.04 -4.79 -15.84
N THR A 237 15.03 -6.04 -15.35
CA THR A 237 16.19 -6.93 -15.41
C THR A 237 16.62 -7.21 -16.85
N ARG A 238 15.67 -7.52 -17.76
CA ARG A 238 15.97 -7.70 -19.19
C ARG A 238 16.41 -6.41 -19.87
N ALA A 239 15.82 -5.28 -19.49
CA ALA A 239 16.22 -3.97 -20.00
C ALA A 239 17.68 -3.66 -19.61
N LEU A 240 18.09 -3.95 -18.38
CA LEU A 240 19.49 -3.80 -17.95
C LEU A 240 20.45 -4.71 -18.73
N ALA A 241 20.04 -5.96 -19.01
CA ALA A 241 20.83 -6.89 -19.84
C ALA A 241 21.08 -6.37 -21.26
N ALA A 242 20.14 -5.59 -21.81
CA ALA A 242 20.28 -4.98 -23.13
C ALA A 242 21.23 -3.76 -23.14
N LEU A 243 21.63 -3.26 -21.97
CA LEU A 243 22.56 -2.13 -21.83
C LEU A 243 23.98 -2.67 -21.60
N ASP A 244 24.85 -2.44 -22.59
CA ASP A 244 26.28 -2.80 -22.57
C ASP A 244 27.12 -1.75 -21.82
N ASP A 245 26.72 -1.44 -20.59
CA ASP A 245 27.48 -0.56 -19.69
C ASP A 245 27.55 -1.18 -18.28
N PRO A 246 28.71 -1.71 -17.87
CA PRO A 246 28.88 -2.38 -16.57
C PRO A 246 28.77 -1.43 -15.37
N ARG A 247 28.85 -0.11 -15.60
CA ARG A 247 28.71 0.93 -14.56
C ARG A 247 27.26 1.12 -14.13
N ILE A 248 26.29 0.65 -14.92
CA ILE A 248 24.88 0.73 -14.53
C ILE A 248 24.58 -0.35 -13.49
N LYS A 249 24.30 0.08 -12.26
CA LYS A 249 23.95 -0.75 -11.10
C LYS A 249 22.47 -0.58 -10.78
N LEU A 250 21.73 -1.66 -10.63
CA LEU A 250 20.31 -1.66 -10.29
C LEU A 250 20.10 -2.20 -8.88
N LEU A 251 19.52 -1.37 -8.01
CA LEU A 251 19.10 -1.72 -6.67
C LEU A 251 17.59 -1.94 -6.67
N ILE A 252 17.14 -3.20 -6.55
CA ILE A 252 15.73 -3.55 -6.43
C ILE A 252 15.42 -3.67 -4.94
N VAL A 253 14.68 -2.71 -4.39
CA VAL A 253 14.48 -2.57 -2.94
C VAL A 253 13.00 -2.73 -2.60
N GLY A 254 12.69 -3.74 -1.79
CA GLY A 254 11.35 -3.90 -1.25
C GLY A 254 11.09 -5.25 -0.61
N SER A 255 9.91 -5.37 0.00
CA SER A 255 9.54 -6.56 0.76
C SER A 255 9.14 -7.73 -0.13
N ILE A 256 9.50 -8.93 0.31
CA ILE A 256 9.05 -10.21 -0.24
C ILE A 256 8.11 -10.84 0.78
N ARG A 257 6.88 -11.12 0.35
CA ARG A 257 5.93 -11.85 1.20
C ARG A 257 6.16 -13.35 1.02
N PRO A 258 5.84 -14.20 2.02
CA PRO A 258 6.01 -15.65 1.90
C PRO A 258 5.41 -16.24 0.61
N ARG A 259 4.24 -15.75 0.20
CA ARG A 259 3.57 -16.19 -1.04
C ARG A 259 4.28 -15.80 -2.34
N GLU A 260 5.15 -14.80 -2.29
CA GLU A 260 5.89 -14.25 -3.44
C GLU A 260 7.32 -14.82 -3.51
N ALA A 261 7.69 -15.73 -2.59
CA ALA A 261 9.01 -16.33 -2.53
C ALA A 261 9.40 -17.03 -3.85
N ALA A 262 8.44 -17.69 -4.51
CA ALA A 262 8.68 -18.33 -5.80
C ALA A 262 9.00 -17.30 -6.91
N TYR A 263 8.31 -16.16 -6.92
CA TYR A 263 8.59 -15.09 -7.89
C TYR A 263 9.92 -14.41 -7.60
N ALA A 264 10.24 -14.19 -6.32
CA ALA A 264 11.56 -13.70 -5.93
C ALA A 264 12.68 -14.64 -6.41
N GLN A 265 12.47 -15.96 -6.33
CA GLN A 265 13.42 -16.94 -6.85
C GLN A 265 13.52 -16.85 -8.38
N GLU A 266 12.41 -16.73 -9.10
CA GLU A 266 12.40 -16.52 -10.56
C GLU A 266 13.23 -15.29 -10.97
N VAL A 267 13.11 -14.18 -10.23
CA VAL A 267 13.91 -12.97 -10.48
C VAL A 267 15.40 -13.23 -10.24
N ARG A 268 15.77 -13.93 -9.15
CA ARG A 268 17.17 -14.30 -8.86
C ARG A 268 17.75 -15.20 -9.96
N ASP A 269 17.01 -16.21 -10.38
CA ASP A 269 17.42 -17.14 -11.43
C ASP A 269 17.63 -16.38 -12.76
N LEU A 270 16.75 -15.43 -13.09
CA LEU A 270 16.89 -14.59 -14.28
C LEU A 270 18.15 -13.71 -14.24
N ILE A 271 18.49 -13.14 -13.07
CA ILE A 271 19.71 -12.34 -12.89
C ILE A 271 20.95 -13.21 -13.14
N VAL A 272 20.97 -14.43 -12.62
CA VAL A 272 22.06 -15.39 -12.84
C VAL A 272 22.14 -15.80 -14.31
N GLN A 273 21.00 -16.14 -14.92
CA GLN A 273 20.93 -16.54 -16.33
C GLN A 273 21.48 -15.47 -17.27
N LEU A 274 21.25 -14.19 -16.95
CA LEU A 274 21.71 -13.05 -17.75
C LEU A 274 23.11 -12.54 -17.36
N GLY A 275 23.78 -13.17 -16.38
CA GLY A 275 25.12 -12.77 -15.94
C GLY A 275 25.16 -11.41 -15.24
N LEU A 276 24.06 -10.99 -14.59
CA LEU A 276 23.91 -9.65 -14.02
C LEU A 276 24.18 -9.58 -12.51
N GLY A 277 24.77 -10.61 -11.90
CA GLY A 277 24.98 -10.67 -10.44
C GLY A 277 25.77 -9.51 -9.84
N GLU A 278 26.75 -8.97 -10.58
CA GLU A 278 27.56 -7.81 -10.18
C GLU A 278 26.88 -6.46 -10.45
N ARG A 279 25.76 -6.46 -11.19
CA ARG A 279 25.03 -5.27 -11.63
C ARG A 279 23.67 -5.14 -10.95
N ILE A 280 23.05 -6.21 -10.48
CA ILE A 280 21.72 -6.19 -9.85
C ILE A 280 21.81 -6.70 -8.42
N ARG A 281 21.27 -5.93 -7.47
CA ARG A 281 21.07 -6.38 -6.09
C ARG A 281 19.60 -6.33 -5.71
N LEU A 282 19.10 -7.45 -5.20
CA LEU A 282 17.80 -7.52 -4.53
C LEU A 282 18.01 -7.26 -3.04
N VAL A 283 17.34 -6.23 -2.52
CA VAL A 283 17.49 -5.77 -1.15
C VAL A 283 16.14 -5.87 -0.45
N GLU A 284 16.10 -6.68 0.61
CA GLU A 284 14.93 -6.84 1.47
C GLU A 284 15.15 -6.13 2.82
N GLY A 285 14.08 -5.91 3.58
CA GLY A 285 14.18 -5.47 4.97
C GLY A 285 14.67 -4.04 5.18
N VAL A 286 14.66 -3.19 4.14
CA VAL A 286 14.93 -1.76 4.30
C VAL A 286 13.75 -1.11 5.01
N SER A 287 14.02 -0.53 6.18
CA SER A 287 13.05 0.23 6.95
C SER A 287 12.76 1.59 6.30
N LEU A 288 11.56 2.14 6.54
CA LEU A 288 11.11 3.38 5.91
C LEU A 288 12.05 4.57 6.17
N ASP A 289 12.64 4.65 7.37
CA ASP A 289 13.62 5.68 7.76
C ASP A 289 14.94 5.62 6.98
N ARG A 290 15.26 4.47 6.37
CA ARG A 290 16.47 4.27 5.55
C ARG A 290 16.25 4.54 4.06
N MET A 291 15.00 4.55 3.60
CA MET A 291 14.68 4.81 2.20
C MET A 291 15.24 6.16 1.68
N PRO A 292 15.18 7.28 2.43
CA PRO A 292 15.73 8.56 1.94
C PRO A 292 17.22 8.52 1.60
N ALA A 293 18.01 7.69 2.29
CA ALA A 293 19.42 7.52 1.98
C ALA A 293 19.64 6.76 0.66
N LEU A 294 18.77 5.79 0.35
CA LEU A 294 18.80 5.03 -0.91
C LEU A 294 18.39 5.89 -2.10
N TYR A 295 17.37 6.74 -1.95
CA TYR A 295 17.04 7.75 -2.97
C TYR A 295 18.23 8.70 -3.18
N GLY A 296 18.81 9.23 -2.10
CA GLY A 296 19.93 10.17 -2.17
C GLY A 296 21.21 9.64 -2.80
N LEU A 297 21.49 8.33 -2.75
CA LEU A 297 22.68 7.73 -3.39
C LEU A 297 22.45 7.37 -4.87
N SER A 298 21.20 7.38 -5.32
CA SER A 298 20.80 6.92 -6.65
C SER A 298 20.76 8.06 -7.67
N ASP A 299 21.13 7.78 -8.92
CA ASP A 299 21.11 8.76 -10.02
C ASP A 299 19.77 8.73 -10.79
N LEU A 300 19.07 7.60 -10.74
CA LEU A 300 17.80 7.39 -11.41
C LEU A 300 16.88 6.53 -10.55
N VAL A 301 15.59 6.87 -10.53
CA VAL A 301 14.54 5.98 -10.00
C VAL A 301 13.72 5.43 -11.16
N VAL A 302 13.53 4.11 -11.18
CA VAL A 302 12.71 3.42 -12.18
C VAL A 302 11.52 2.73 -11.52
N LEU A 303 10.35 2.89 -12.12
CA LEU A 303 9.14 2.17 -11.72
C LEU A 303 8.56 1.41 -12.93
N PRO A 304 8.96 0.14 -13.15
CA PRO A 304 8.55 -0.63 -14.32
C PRO A 304 7.16 -1.28 -14.15
N SER A 305 6.33 -0.72 -13.27
CA SER A 305 5.03 -1.30 -12.92
C SER A 305 4.06 -1.20 -14.08
N TYR A 306 3.38 -2.32 -14.41
CA TYR A 306 2.35 -2.32 -15.44
C TYR A 306 1.14 -1.48 -15.07
N MET A 307 0.91 -1.28 -13.76
CA MET A 307 -0.15 -0.44 -13.24
C MET A 307 0.21 0.17 -11.89
N GLU A 308 -0.17 1.43 -11.74
CA GLU A 308 -0.12 2.17 -10.49
C GLU A 308 -1.37 3.03 -10.31
N GLY A 309 -1.69 3.29 -9.05
CA GLY A 309 -2.59 4.37 -8.70
C GLY A 309 -1.86 5.71 -8.77
N LEU A 310 -1.38 6.17 -7.61
CA LEU A 310 -0.37 7.21 -7.50
C LEU A 310 0.80 6.63 -6.70
N SER A 311 1.95 6.46 -7.36
CA SER A 311 3.11 5.84 -6.73
C SER A 311 3.73 6.79 -5.72
N ILE A 312 3.67 6.44 -4.44
CA ILE A 312 4.39 7.15 -3.37
C ILE A 312 5.89 7.11 -3.66
N ALA A 313 6.41 6.00 -4.18
CA ALA A 313 7.83 5.85 -4.45
C ALA A 313 8.34 6.78 -5.58
N LEU A 314 7.47 7.24 -6.48
CA LEU A 314 7.83 8.30 -7.45
C LEU A 314 7.72 9.70 -6.87
N LEU A 315 6.91 9.90 -5.83
CA LEU A 315 6.87 11.17 -5.10
C LEU A 315 8.07 11.31 -4.15
N GLU A 316 8.59 10.19 -3.65
CA GLU A 316 9.79 10.11 -2.81
C GLU A 316 11.11 10.32 -3.59
N ALA A 317 11.10 10.13 -4.91
CA ALA A 317 12.23 10.28 -5.82
C ALA A 317 12.53 11.74 -6.15
#